data_AF-W4MBB9-F1
#
_entry.id   AF-W4MBB9-F1
#
_cell.length_a   1.000
_cell.length_b   1.000
_cell.length_c   1.000
_cell.angle_alpha   90.00
_cell.angle_beta   90.00
_cell.angle_gamma   90.00
#
_symmetry.space_group_name_H-M   'P 1'
#
loop_
_entity.id
_entity.type
_entity.pdbx_description
1 polymer ?
#
loop_
_entity_poly.entity_id
_entity_poly.type
_entity_poly.pdbx_seq_one_letter_code
_entity_poly.pdbx_strand_id
1 'polypeptide(L)'
;MKDFNFGVWDETKKIQHICAILHRMGTSDLALAPAFLNGHLSVRSTGAGSRQRAALVNLRRAGLKPHNTEAIRQLAIEFAERYPMGDFYRIDPETLSFQVVPGALQSTLATRLRALDTPATDMIVDMAYASVSTPRWMVGSGEAASIQIAPPACQPPPPNPLPVPRVERQPLSFSRHELKHYARLMDGVDGRDPEDEGSWTQRLNAIDFKRPSPNGLEDTEIMAFDGLCHLIGLPGVGKSSLMKIICIIMALRGQRALVTVPSVRDARKFVEEVEFYAQQLIASDGHRVYAAVLSGQSFPSRFRHSGQIAQEFVADANGGFALSLPAADDYGTTCVLRGFVVNRNNREFFPSRPPCRSIHCDEHRTTTGRLVDLMCPVFTRCEFHHAARQLTEAQIWVGHFSALLSMAPRQTSGRRITYIEVVAQAFDLVMIDEADTVQAYLVF
;
A
#
# COMPACT_ATOMS: atom_id res chain seq x y z
N MET A 1 18.72 6.68 -11.41
CA MET A 1 17.88 5.75 -12.19
C MET A 1 18.82 4.73 -12.82
N LYS A 2 19.12 3.64 -12.10
CA LYS A 2 19.84 2.47 -12.61
C LYS A 2 19.03 1.25 -12.18
N ASP A 3 18.09 0.94 -13.06
CA ASP A 3 17.70 -0.37 -13.56
C ASP A 3 17.75 -1.58 -12.62
N PHE A 4 16.55 -2.11 -12.44
CA PHE A 4 16.22 -3.42 -11.92
C PHE A 4 16.85 -4.52 -12.78
N ASN A 5 18.03 -4.99 -12.41
CA ASN A 5 18.62 -6.17 -13.03
C ASN A 5 18.26 -7.41 -12.19
N PHE A 6 17.06 -7.97 -12.39
CA PHE A 6 17.10 -9.42 -12.55
C PHE A 6 17.98 -9.60 -13.78
N GLY A 7 19.05 -10.40 -13.74
CA GLY A 7 19.92 -10.63 -14.90
C GLY A 7 19.23 -11.29 -16.12
N VAL A 8 17.90 -11.19 -16.23
CA VAL A 8 16.99 -11.83 -17.17
C VAL A 8 16.00 -10.84 -17.82
N TRP A 9 15.71 -9.65 -17.24
CA TRP A 9 14.61 -8.79 -17.71
C TRP A 9 15.07 -7.43 -18.22
N ASP A 10 15.00 -7.28 -19.54
CA ASP A 10 15.07 -5.99 -20.24
C ASP A 10 13.76 -5.21 -20.00
N GLU A 11 13.85 -4.02 -19.38
CA GLU A 11 12.68 -3.17 -19.09
C GLU A 11 11.85 -2.87 -20.34
N THR A 12 12.51 -2.77 -21.49
CA THR A 12 11.87 -2.43 -22.77
C THR A 12 11.08 -3.58 -23.37
N LYS A 13 11.26 -4.80 -22.85
CA LYS A 13 10.63 -6.04 -23.35
C LYS A 13 9.62 -6.63 -22.36
N LYS A 14 9.23 -5.86 -21.35
CA LYS A 14 8.32 -6.32 -20.28
C LYS A 14 6.98 -6.85 -20.82
N ILE A 15 6.38 -6.20 -21.82
CA ILE A 15 5.08 -6.61 -22.41
C ILE A 15 5.13 -8.00 -23.07
N GLN A 16 6.29 -8.43 -23.59
CA GLN A 16 6.48 -9.76 -24.17
C GLN A 16 6.26 -10.89 -23.16
N HIS A 17 6.52 -10.62 -21.89
CA HIS A 17 6.35 -11.61 -20.82
C HIS A 17 4.89 -11.73 -20.38
N ILE A 18 4.13 -10.63 -20.48
CA ILE A 18 2.67 -10.67 -20.33
C ILE A 18 2.07 -11.55 -21.43
N CYS A 19 2.47 -11.32 -22.70
CA CYS A 19 2.10 -12.17 -23.82
C CYS A 19 2.41 -13.64 -23.54
N ALA A 20 3.61 -13.93 -23.01
CA ALA A 20 4.04 -15.29 -22.74
C ALA A 20 3.19 -16.02 -21.69
N ILE A 21 2.77 -15.32 -20.63
CA ILE A 21 1.89 -15.92 -19.61
C ILE A 21 0.47 -16.08 -20.14
N LEU A 22 -0.08 -15.06 -20.82
CA LEU A 22 -1.40 -15.15 -21.43
C LEU A 22 -1.48 -16.29 -22.46
N HIS A 23 -0.45 -16.45 -23.29
CA HIS A 23 -0.34 -17.57 -24.23
C HIS A 23 -0.38 -18.92 -23.51
N ARG A 24 0.32 -19.07 -22.38
CA ARG A 24 0.27 -20.29 -21.54
C ARG A 24 -1.09 -20.51 -20.88
N MET A 25 -1.88 -19.45 -20.71
CA MET A 25 -3.25 -19.51 -20.23
C MET A 25 -4.25 -19.78 -21.36
N GLY A 26 -3.77 -19.92 -22.60
CA GLY A 26 -4.58 -20.24 -23.77
C GLY A 26 -5.23 -19.03 -24.43
N THR A 27 -4.74 -17.81 -24.15
CA THR A 27 -5.26 -16.58 -24.78
C THR A 27 -4.16 -15.77 -25.46
N SER A 28 -4.51 -15.11 -26.55
CA SER A 28 -3.67 -14.19 -27.32
C SER A 28 -4.14 -12.74 -27.23
N ASP A 29 -4.95 -12.43 -26.23
CA ASP A 29 -5.56 -11.12 -26.02
C ASP A 29 -4.94 -10.41 -24.81
N LEU A 30 -4.17 -9.34 -25.06
CA LEU A 30 -3.55 -8.52 -24.01
C LEU A 30 -4.56 -7.68 -23.23
N ALA A 31 -5.78 -7.46 -23.73
CA ALA A 31 -6.81 -6.73 -22.99
C ALA A 31 -7.22 -7.45 -21.69
N LEU A 32 -6.94 -8.75 -21.58
CA LEU A 32 -7.17 -9.54 -20.37
C LEU A 32 -6.07 -9.37 -19.30
N ALA A 33 -4.93 -8.76 -19.65
CA ALA A 33 -3.80 -8.63 -18.74
C ALA A 33 -4.14 -7.94 -17.40
N PRO A 34 -4.92 -6.84 -17.36
CA PRO A 34 -5.30 -6.21 -16.09
C PRO A 34 -6.07 -7.15 -15.17
N ALA A 35 -6.97 -7.99 -15.70
CA ALA A 35 -7.75 -8.93 -14.88
C ALA A 35 -6.86 -9.96 -14.17
N PHE A 36 -5.82 -10.46 -14.85
CA PHE A 36 -4.89 -11.43 -14.28
C PHE A 36 -3.80 -10.81 -13.40
N LEU A 37 -3.35 -9.61 -13.73
CA LEU A 37 -2.29 -8.93 -13.00
C LEU A 37 -2.81 -8.18 -11.77
N ASN A 38 -4.07 -7.75 -11.74
CA ASN A 38 -4.64 -7.04 -10.58
C ASN A 38 -5.31 -7.98 -9.55
N GLY A 39 -5.71 -9.20 -9.93
CA GLY A 39 -6.43 -10.14 -9.06
C GLY A 39 -5.51 -11.07 -8.24
N HIS A 40 -5.40 -10.86 -6.91
CA HIS A 40 -4.64 -11.79 -6.05
C HIS A 40 -5.45 -13.05 -5.65
N LEU A 41 -6.77 -12.94 -5.48
CA LEU A 41 -7.65 -14.04 -5.05
C LEU A 41 -8.33 -14.77 -6.22
N SER A 42 -8.73 -14.07 -7.28
CA SER A 42 -9.33 -14.66 -8.50
C SER A 42 -8.40 -15.62 -9.24
N VAL A 43 -7.08 -15.41 -9.12
CA VAL A 43 -6.05 -16.34 -9.63
C VAL A 43 -5.87 -17.55 -8.71
N ARG A 44 -6.16 -17.43 -7.40
CA ARG A 44 -6.08 -18.54 -6.44
C ARG A 44 -7.26 -19.50 -6.56
N SER A 45 -8.46 -19.00 -6.89
CA SER A 45 -9.69 -19.78 -6.93
C SER A 45 -10.01 -20.41 -8.29
N THR A 46 -9.31 -20.03 -9.37
CA THR A 46 -9.53 -20.59 -10.72
C THR A 46 -8.48 -21.66 -11.05
N GLY A 47 -8.92 -22.79 -11.60
CA GLY A 47 -8.04 -23.93 -11.92
C GLY A 47 -6.94 -23.64 -12.96
N ALA A 48 -7.13 -22.61 -13.80
CA ALA A 48 -6.10 -22.11 -14.71
C ALA A 48 -5.12 -21.17 -14.00
N GLY A 49 -5.60 -20.22 -13.17
CA GLY A 49 -4.73 -19.27 -12.47
C GLY A 49 -3.80 -19.90 -11.43
N SER A 50 -4.18 -21.05 -10.85
CA SER A 50 -3.38 -21.74 -9.84
C SER A 50 -2.03 -22.24 -10.37
N ARG A 51 -1.96 -22.69 -11.63
CA ARG A 51 -0.72 -23.26 -12.23
C ARG A 51 0.30 -22.17 -12.58
N GLN A 52 -0.14 -20.99 -12.99
CA GLN A 52 0.72 -19.84 -13.33
C GLN A 52 0.86 -18.84 -12.18
N ARG A 53 0.49 -19.24 -10.95
CA ARG A 53 0.49 -18.35 -9.78
C ARG A 53 1.84 -17.71 -9.50
N ALA A 54 2.92 -18.50 -9.48
CA ALA A 54 4.27 -17.99 -9.23
C ALA A 54 4.67 -16.95 -10.30
N ALA A 55 4.38 -17.27 -11.56
CA ALA A 55 4.64 -16.41 -12.71
C ALA A 55 3.88 -15.07 -12.64
N LEU A 56 2.60 -15.09 -12.32
CA LEU A 56 1.77 -13.88 -12.15
C LEU A 56 2.21 -13.01 -10.96
N VAL A 57 2.65 -13.64 -9.86
CA VAL A 57 3.25 -12.91 -8.72
C VAL A 57 4.59 -12.29 -9.13
N ASN A 58 5.43 -13.02 -9.85
CA ASN A 58 6.74 -12.57 -10.28
C ASN A 58 6.65 -11.40 -11.28
N LEU A 59 5.72 -11.43 -12.24
CA LEU A 59 5.47 -10.30 -13.14
C LEU A 59 5.09 -9.02 -12.37
N ARG A 60 4.15 -9.12 -11.43
CA ARG A 60 3.75 -7.99 -10.59
C ARG A 60 4.93 -7.40 -9.81
N ARG A 61 5.76 -8.28 -9.23
CA ARG A 61 6.97 -7.90 -8.48
C ARG A 61 8.02 -7.24 -9.38
N ALA A 62 8.11 -7.64 -10.65
CA ALA A 62 8.95 -7.00 -11.66
C ALA A 62 8.46 -5.59 -12.07
N GLY A 63 7.33 -5.13 -11.52
CA GLY A 63 6.78 -3.80 -11.76
C GLY A 63 5.89 -3.69 -12.98
N LEU A 64 5.45 -4.82 -13.55
CA LEU A 64 4.42 -4.87 -14.58
C LEU A 64 3.05 -4.77 -13.92
N LYS A 65 2.51 -3.55 -13.87
CA LYS A 65 1.20 -3.24 -13.26
C LYS A 65 0.35 -2.40 -14.22
N PRO A 66 0.01 -2.93 -15.40
CA PRO A 66 -0.99 -2.26 -16.23
C PRO A 66 -2.32 -2.29 -15.47
N HIS A 67 -2.74 -1.12 -15.01
CA HIS A 67 -3.94 -0.98 -14.20
C HIS A 67 -5.21 -1.17 -15.03
N ASN A 68 -5.14 -0.87 -16.32
CA ASN A 68 -6.24 -0.91 -17.27
C ASN A 68 -5.73 -1.20 -18.70
N THR A 69 -6.68 -1.31 -19.63
CA THR A 69 -6.42 -1.60 -21.05
C THR A 69 -5.66 -0.48 -21.76
N GLU A 70 -5.83 0.79 -21.37
CA GLU A 70 -5.11 1.91 -21.98
C GLU A 70 -3.62 1.89 -21.60
N ALA A 71 -3.29 1.57 -20.35
CA ALA A 71 -1.91 1.37 -19.92
C ALA A 71 -1.23 0.23 -20.70
N ILE A 72 -1.96 -0.85 -20.99
CA ILE A 72 -1.48 -1.92 -21.89
C ILE A 72 -1.25 -1.40 -23.30
N ARG A 73 -2.19 -0.62 -23.84
CA ARG A 73 -2.09 -0.05 -25.18
C ARG A 73 -0.87 0.84 -25.33
N GLN A 74 -0.62 1.73 -24.37
CA GLN A 74 0.58 2.56 -24.38
C GLN A 74 1.86 1.72 -24.36
N LEU A 75 1.94 0.69 -23.51
CA LEU A 75 3.07 -0.24 -23.51
C LEU A 75 3.22 -1.00 -24.84
N ALA A 76 2.11 -1.33 -25.51
CA ALA A 76 2.12 -2.00 -26.81
C ALA A 76 2.62 -1.07 -27.92
N ILE A 77 2.20 0.20 -27.92
CA ILE A 77 2.67 1.24 -28.85
C ILE A 77 4.17 1.45 -28.67
N GLU A 78 4.63 1.75 -27.44
CA GLU A 78 6.04 1.96 -27.13
C GLU A 78 6.90 0.75 -27.55
N PHE A 79 6.39 -0.47 -27.36
CA PHE A 79 7.08 -1.68 -27.78
C PHE A 79 7.13 -1.83 -29.30
N ALA A 80 6.00 -1.64 -30.00
CA ALA A 80 5.92 -1.79 -31.45
C ALA A 80 6.79 -0.77 -32.19
N GLU A 81 6.86 0.48 -31.70
CA GLU A 81 7.75 1.51 -32.24
C GLU A 81 9.23 1.11 -32.11
N ARG A 82 9.60 0.49 -30.99
CA ARG A 82 10.99 0.09 -30.71
C ARG A 82 11.37 -1.24 -31.36
N TYR A 83 10.42 -2.15 -31.54
CA TYR A 83 10.61 -3.50 -32.08
C TYR A 83 9.55 -3.83 -33.16
N PRO A 84 9.62 -3.22 -34.36
CA PRO A 84 8.57 -3.35 -35.38
C PRO A 84 8.34 -4.78 -35.87
N MET A 85 9.39 -5.61 -35.84
CA MET A 85 9.31 -7.01 -36.27
C MET A 85 8.84 -7.96 -35.15
N GLY A 86 8.68 -7.45 -33.92
CA GLY A 86 8.49 -8.24 -32.70
C GLY A 86 9.81 -8.76 -32.13
N ASP A 87 9.71 -9.44 -30.99
CA ASP A 87 10.81 -10.23 -30.39
C ASP A 87 10.36 -11.70 -30.33
N PHE A 88 9.77 -12.12 -29.23
CA PHE A 88 9.12 -13.43 -29.12
C PHE A 88 7.68 -13.43 -29.66
N TYR A 89 7.02 -12.29 -29.48
CA TYR A 89 5.66 -12.02 -29.87
C TYR A 89 5.64 -10.74 -30.70
N ARG A 90 4.84 -10.76 -31.77
CA ARG A 90 4.40 -9.56 -32.47
C ARG A 90 3.10 -9.10 -31.85
N ILE A 91 3.02 -7.84 -31.49
CA ILE A 91 1.87 -7.24 -30.80
C ILE A 91 1.23 -6.23 -31.75
N ASP A 92 -0.07 -6.32 -31.92
CA ASP A 92 -0.88 -5.30 -32.58
C ASP A 92 -1.40 -4.31 -31.52
N PRO A 93 -0.96 -3.04 -31.52
CA PRO A 93 -1.38 -2.06 -30.53
C PRO A 93 -2.84 -1.61 -30.69
N GLU A 94 -3.46 -1.77 -31.86
CA GLU A 94 -4.85 -1.38 -32.09
C GLU A 94 -5.81 -2.42 -31.51
N THR A 95 -5.57 -3.69 -31.83
CA THR A 95 -6.43 -4.81 -31.40
C THR A 95 -6.01 -5.43 -30.07
N LEU A 96 -4.80 -5.11 -29.58
CA LEU A 96 -4.15 -5.77 -28.43
C LEU A 96 -3.99 -7.28 -28.59
N SER A 97 -4.13 -7.79 -29.81
CA SER A 97 -3.83 -9.17 -30.12
C SER A 97 -2.33 -9.37 -30.29
N PHE A 98 -1.85 -10.58 -30.02
CA PHE A 98 -0.45 -10.91 -30.23
C PHE A 98 -0.27 -12.30 -30.82
N GLN A 99 0.82 -12.48 -31.57
CA GLN A 99 1.15 -13.74 -32.22
C GLN A 99 2.61 -14.09 -31.94
N VAL A 100 2.87 -15.39 -31.81
CA VAL A 100 4.23 -15.90 -31.69
C VAL A 100 5.00 -15.61 -32.98
N VAL A 101 6.20 -15.05 -32.85
CA VAL A 101 7.12 -14.89 -34.00
C VAL A 101 7.67 -16.28 -34.38
N PRO A 102 7.54 -16.71 -35.66
CA PRO A 102 8.05 -18.01 -36.11
C PRO A 102 9.54 -18.19 -35.78
N GLY A 103 9.90 -19.33 -35.17
CA GLY A 103 11.29 -19.66 -34.80
C GLY A 103 11.79 -19.07 -33.48
N ALA A 104 11.08 -18.12 -32.86
CA ALA A 104 11.52 -17.45 -31.62
C ALA A 104 11.39 -18.33 -30.34
N LEU A 105 10.65 -19.45 -30.42
CA LEU A 105 10.24 -20.26 -29.26
C LEU A 105 11.30 -21.25 -28.74
N GLN A 106 12.44 -21.45 -29.42
CA GLN A 106 13.15 -22.73 -29.29
C GLN A 106 14.13 -22.88 -28.09
N SER A 107 14.54 -21.82 -27.38
CA SER A 107 15.35 -22.01 -26.15
C SER A 107 15.29 -20.86 -25.13
N THR A 108 15.33 -19.61 -25.60
CA THR A 108 15.41 -18.42 -24.72
C THR A 108 14.10 -18.12 -24.00
N LEU A 109 12.96 -18.15 -24.71
CA LEU A 109 11.64 -17.91 -24.12
C LEU A 109 11.27 -18.98 -23.09
N ALA A 110 11.51 -20.25 -23.42
CA ALA A 110 11.26 -21.38 -22.50
C ALA A 110 12.07 -21.22 -21.20
N THR A 111 13.32 -20.74 -21.30
CA THR A 111 14.17 -20.48 -20.13
C THR A 111 13.66 -19.30 -19.30
N ARG A 112 13.20 -18.21 -19.93
CA ARG A 112 12.57 -17.07 -19.24
C ARG A 112 11.24 -17.43 -18.58
N LEU A 113 10.42 -18.26 -19.23
CA LEU A 113 9.16 -18.78 -18.69
C LEU A 113 9.41 -19.69 -17.49
N ARG A 114 10.41 -20.58 -17.55
CA ARG A 114 10.83 -21.37 -16.39
C ARG A 114 11.28 -20.50 -15.22
N ALA A 115 11.99 -19.41 -15.49
CA ALA A 115 12.38 -18.44 -14.46
C ALA A 115 11.19 -17.71 -13.81
N LEU A 116 10.04 -17.60 -14.50
CA LEU A 116 8.80 -17.07 -13.92
C LEU A 116 8.09 -18.08 -13.03
N ASP A 117 8.22 -19.37 -13.32
CA ASP A 117 7.58 -20.43 -12.54
C ASP A 117 8.33 -20.72 -11.23
N THR A 118 9.64 -20.48 -11.20
CA THR A 118 10.39 -20.47 -9.95
C THR A 118 9.86 -19.33 -9.08
N PRO A 119 9.32 -19.58 -7.87
CA PRO A 119 8.95 -18.51 -6.95
C PRO A 119 10.17 -17.60 -6.85
N ALA A 120 10.03 -16.31 -7.20
CA ALA A 120 11.16 -15.42 -7.03
C ALA A 120 11.51 -15.50 -5.56
N THR A 121 12.69 -16.06 -5.25
CA THR A 121 13.30 -15.97 -3.93
C THR A 121 13.08 -14.54 -3.55
N ASP A 122 12.35 -14.33 -2.45
CA ASP A 122 11.93 -13.04 -1.98
C ASP A 122 13.06 -12.08 -2.29
N MET A 123 12.87 -11.16 -3.25
CA MET A 123 13.94 -10.26 -3.69
C MET A 123 14.20 -9.34 -2.50
N ILE A 124 14.96 -9.86 -1.55
CA ILE A 124 15.57 -9.17 -0.45
C ILE A 124 16.49 -8.22 -1.18
N VAL A 125 16.07 -6.96 -1.20
CA VAL A 125 16.98 -5.92 -1.63
C VAL A 125 17.84 -5.70 -0.41
N ASP A 126 18.96 -6.41 -0.33
CA ASP A 126 19.96 -6.21 0.70
C ASP A 126 20.71 -4.91 0.41
N MET A 127 20.04 -3.79 0.66
CA MET A 127 20.64 -2.47 0.60
C MET A 127 21.02 -2.09 2.02
N ALA A 128 22.32 -1.98 2.26
CA ALA A 128 22.84 -1.59 3.56
C ALA A 128 22.41 -0.16 3.92
N TYR A 129 22.29 0.11 5.22
CA TYR A 129 22.12 1.45 5.75
C TYR A 129 23.47 2.19 5.76
N ALA A 130 23.44 3.49 5.51
CA ALA A 130 24.61 4.32 5.77
C ALA A 130 24.93 4.31 7.27
N SER A 131 26.19 4.01 7.63
CA SER A 131 26.59 4.02 9.04
C SER A 131 26.67 5.45 9.56
N VAL A 132 26.15 5.68 10.78
CA VAL A 132 26.33 6.95 11.50
C VAL A 132 27.76 7.15 12.00
N SER A 133 28.59 6.09 12.03
CA SER A 133 30.01 6.19 12.35
C SER A 133 30.84 6.77 11.20
N THR A 134 30.31 6.75 9.97
CA THR A 134 31.03 7.25 8.80
C THR A 134 31.00 8.78 8.83
N PRO A 135 32.16 9.46 8.82
CA PRO A 135 32.26 10.88 9.15
C PRO A 135 31.57 11.82 8.15
N ARG A 136 31.33 11.35 6.92
CA ARG A 136 30.71 12.16 5.85
C ARG A 136 29.82 11.30 4.96
N TRP A 137 28.62 11.79 4.73
CA TRP A 137 27.71 11.25 3.73
C TRP A 137 27.60 12.20 2.55
N MET A 138 27.37 11.62 1.38
CA MET A 138 27.20 12.32 0.12
C MET A 138 25.83 12.01 -0.47
N VAL A 139 25.16 13.04 -0.98
CA VAL A 139 23.88 12.92 -1.68
C VAL A 139 23.96 13.68 -2.99
N GLY A 140 23.67 13.02 -4.11
CA GLY A 140 23.72 13.65 -5.44
C GLY A 140 24.12 12.66 -6.53
N SER A 141 24.04 13.09 -7.78
CA SER A 141 24.46 12.29 -8.93
C SER A 141 25.96 12.48 -9.20
N GLY A 142 26.79 11.65 -8.56
CA GLY A 142 28.23 11.58 -8.81
C GLY A 142 29.08 12.47 -7.89
N GLU A 143 30.40 12.25 -7.93
CA GLU A 143 31.38 12.86 -7.00
C GLU A 143 31.52 14.38 -7.12
N ALA A 144 31.19 14.97 -8.29
CA ALA A 144 31.35 16.39 -8.55
C ALA A 144 30.15 17.26 -8.10
N ALA A 145 29.01 16.65 -7.75
CA ALA A 145 27.76 17.33 -7.39
C ALA A 145 27.13 16.77 -6.11
N SER A 146 27.96 16.30 -5.18
CA SER A 146 27.49 15.70 -3.92
C SER A 146 27.34 16.73 -2.81
N ILE A 147 26.15 16.80 -2.21
CA ILE A 147 25.87 17.53 -0.98
C ILE A 147 26.45 16.73 0.18
N GLN A 148 27.25 17.39 1.02
CA GLN A 148 27.86 16.77 2.19
C GLN A 148 26.93 16.88 3.39
N ILE A 149 26.66 15.74 4.04
CA ILE A 149 25.79 15.63 5.20
C ILE A 149 26.63 15.03 6.35
N ALA A 150 26.60 15.69 7.50
CA ALA A 150 27.16 15.13 8.73
C ALA A 150 26.20 14.06 9.28
N PRO A 151 26.70 12.88 9.71
CA PRO A 151 25.84 11.92 10.38
C PRO A 151 25.30 12.52 11.70
N PRO A 152 24.08 12.12 12.13
CA PRO A 152 23.60 12.46 13.46
C PRO A 152 24.47 11.78 14.52
N ALA A 153 24.61 12.40 15.69
CA ALA A 153 25.46 11.91 16.77
C ALA A 153 24.98 10.59 17.40
N CYS A 154 23.70 10.24 17.25
CA CYS A 154 23.10 9.05 17.84
C CYS A 154 22.66 8.07 16.75
N GLN A 155 22.95 6.77 16.96
CA GLN A 155 22.49 5.71 16.08
C GLN A 155 20.97 5.50 16.24
N PRO A 156 20.18 5.72 15.18
CA PRO A 156 18.76 5.45 15.22
C PRO A 156 18.49 3.94 15.38
N PRO A 157 17.41 3.53 16.06
CA PRO A 157 17.04 2.12 16.16
C PRO A 157 16.72 1.56 14.76
N PRO A 158 16.83 0.23 14.57
CA PRO A 158 16.41 -0.41 13.32
C PRO A 158 14.91 -0.20 13.10
N PRO A 159 14.45 -0.09 11.85
CA PRO A 159 13.03 0.04 11.55
C PRO A 159 12.25 -1.23 11.87
N ASN A 160 11.03 -1.03 12.34
CA ASN A 160 10.08 -2.11 12.49
C ASN A 160 9.66 -2.64 11.11
N PRO A 161 9.58 -3.98 10.94
CA PRO A 161 9.14 -4.55 9.69
C PRO A 161 7.64 -4.34 9.49
N LEU A 162 7.19 -4.36 8.23
CA LEU A 162 5.78 -4.47 7.91
C LEU A 162 5.19 -5.80 8.43
N PRO A 163 3.86 -5.87 8.57
CA PRO A 163 3.18 -7.08 9.02
C PRO A 163 3.58 -8.31 8.19
N VAL A 164 3.91 -9.39 8.91
CA VAL A 164 4.34 -10.65 8.31
C VAL A 164 3.16 -11.34 7.62
N PRO A 165 3.37 -11.99 6.44
CA PRO A 165 2.34 -12.77 5.77
C PRO A 165 1.73 -13.84 6.67
N ARG A 166 0.40 -13.95 6.67
CA ARG A 166 -0.34 -15.05 7.29
C ARG A 166 -0.66 -16.11 6.23
N VAL A 167 -0.39 -17.37 6.56
CA VAL A 167 -0.54 -18.51 5.62
C VAL A 167 -2.00 -18.92 5.49
N GLU A 168 -2.78 -18.82 6.57
CA GLU A 168 -4.19 -19.20 6.64
C GLU A 168 -5.03 -18.08 7.25
N ARG A 169 -6.24 -17.90 6.74
CA ARG A 169 -7.25 -16.96 7.27
C ARG A 169 -8.47 -17.75 7.67
N GLN A 170 -8.95 -17.51 8.88
CA GLN A 170 -10.21 -18.05 9.35
C GLN A 170 -11.34 -17.08 8.99
N PRO A 171 -12.54 -17.57 8.63
CA PRO A 171 -13.72 -16.73 8.50
C PRO A 171 -13.92 -15.87 9.75
N LEU A 172 -14.32 -14.61 9.55
CA LEU A 172 -14.63 -13.71 10.67
C LEU A 172 -16.13 -13.70 10.91
N SER A 173 -16.54 -13.64 12.16
CA SER A 173 -17.95 -13.51 12.51
C SER A 173 -18.15 -12.55 13.66
N PHE A 174 -19.18 -11.71 13.56
CA PHE A 174 -19.59 -10.79 14.61
C PHE A 174 -21.06 -11.02 14.92
N SER A 175 -21.39 -11.25 16.19
CA SER A 175 -22.79 -11.35 16.60
C SER A 175 -23.39 -9.96 16.80
N ARG A 176 -24.70 -9.81 16.58
CA ARG A 176 -25.41 -8.57 16.87
C ARG A 176 -25.29 -8.18 18.35
N HIS A 177 -25.28 -9.16 19.24
CA HIS A 177 -25.06 -8.95 20.67
C HIS A 177 -23.68 -8.32 20.94
N GLU A 178 -22.63 -8.85 20.32
CA GLU A 178 -21.28 -8.30 20.45
C GLU A 178 -21.19 -6.87 19.90
N LEU A 179 -21.71 -6.62 18.69
CA LEU A 179 -21.70 -5.28 18.11
C LEU A 179 -22.45 -4.28 19.00
N LYS A 180 -23.61 -4.68 19.56
CA LYS A 180 -24.39 -3.86 20.49
C LYS A 180 -23.65 -3.62 21.81
N HIS A 181 -22.92 -4.61 22.32
CA HIS A 181 -22.12 -4.45 23.52
C HIS A 181 -21.09 -3.34 23.34
N TYR A 182 -20.30 -3.38 22.25
CA TYR A 182 -19.31 -2.34 21.98
C TYR A 182 -19.93 -0.98 21.64
N ALA A 183 -21.07 -0.94 20.93
CA ALA A 183 -21.80 0.30 20.69
C ALA A 183 -22.21 1.00 21.99
N ARG A 184 -22.73 0.25 22.99
CA ARG A 184 -23.06 0.81 24.30
C ARG A 184 -21.85 1.30 25.07
N LEU A 185 -20.72 0.60 24.98
CA LEU A 185 -19.49 1.06 25.60
C LEU A 185 -19.03 2.40 24.99
N MET A 186 -19.13 2.54 23.67
CA MET A 186 -18.82 3.80 22.98
C MET A 186 -19.79 4.93 23.34
N ASP A 187 -21.09 4.63 23.47
CA ASP A 187 -22.08 5.59 24.00
C ASP A 187 -21.71 6.06 25.41
N GLY A 188 -21.25 5.13 26.27
CA GLY A 188 -20.76 5.45 27.60
C GLY A 188 -19.52 6.35 27.59
N VAL A 189 -18.59 6.16 26.64
CA VAL A 189 -17.43 7.05 26.43
C VAL A 189 -17.88 8.45 26.01
N ASP A 190 -18.90 8.54 25.16
CA ASP A 190 -19.48 9.82 24.72
C ASP A 190 -20.35 10.49 25.81
N GLY A 191 -20.62 9.80 26.94
CA GLY A 191 -21.54 10.26 27.97
C GLY A 191 -23.00 10.33 27.51
N ARG A 192 -23.37 9.53 26.49
CA ARG A 192 -24.71 9.49 25.90
C ARG A 192 -25.52 8.31 26.41
N ASP A 193 -26.82 8.50 26.52
CA ASP A 193 -27.75 7.39 26.71
C ASP A 193 -27.88 6.59 25.39
N PRO A 194 -27.92 5.25 25.41
CA PRO A 194 -28.22 4.44 24.23
C PRO A 194 -29.50 4.84 23.47
N GLU A 195 -30.47 5.46 24.14
CA GLU A 195 -31.71 5.97 23.52
C GLU A 195 -31.56 7.35 22.85
N ASP A 196 -30.46 8.05 23.10
CA ASP A 196 -30.21 9.38 22.52
C ASP A 196 -30.11 9.34 20.99
N GLU A 197 -30.59 10.41 20.35
CA GLU A 197 -30.49 10.54 18.90
C GLU A 197 -29.02 10.59 18.45
N GLY A 198 -28.67 9.73 17.50
CA GLY A 198 -27.33 9.61 16.96
C GLY A 198 -26.37 8.80 17.84
N SER A 199 -26.83 8.16 18.92
CA SER A 199 -26.04 7.19 19.69
C SER A 199 -25.52 6.07 18.76
N TRP A 200 -24.40 5.46 19.12
CA TRP A 200 -23.85 4.29 18.44
C TRP A 200 -24.84 3.13 18.49
N THR A 201 -25.52 2.92 19.62
CA THR A 201 -26.53 1.88 19.78
C THR A 201 -27.73 2.09 18.86
N GLN A 202 -28.26 3.32 18.78
CA GLN A 202 -29.39 3.65 17.90
C GLN A 202 -29.00 3.47 16.43
N ARG A 203 -27.83 3.95 16.02
CA ARG A 203 -27.30 3.77 14.65
C ARG A 203 -27.15 2.30 14.28
N LEU A 204 -26.69 1.45 15.20
CA LEU A 204 -26.58 0.00 14.98
C LEU A 204 -27.95 -0.69 14.94
N ASN A 205 -28.92 -0.25 15.74
CA ASN A 205 -30.27 -0.80 15.73
C ASN A 205 -31.00 -0.57 14.40
N ALA A 206 -30.63 0.48 13.67
CA ALA A 206 -31.16 0.75 12.33
C ALA A 206 -30.61 -0.19 11.23
N ILE A 207 -29.70 -1.11 11.55
CA ILE A 207 -29.10 -2.05 10.60
C ILE A 207 -29.73 -3.44 10.76
N ASP A 208 -30.29 -3.94 9.67
CA ASP A 208 -30.81 -5.31 9.56
C ASP A 208 -29.75 -6.26 9.01
N PHE A 209 -29.60 -7.41 9.65
CA PHE A 209 -28.68 -8.45 9.20
C PHE A 209 -29.48 -9.56 8.53
N LYS A 210 -29.18 -9.80 7.26
CA LYS A 210 -29.82 -10.84 6.46
C LYS A 210 -28.81 -11.75 5.81
N ARG A 211 -29.14 -13.04 5.73
CA ARG A 211 -28.36 -14.05 5.00
C ARG A 211 -29.14 -14.55 3.78
N PRO A 212 -28.46 -14.87 2.66
CA PRO A 212 -29.10 -15.54 1.54
C PRO A 212 -29.55 -16.96 1.92
N SER A 213 -30.75 -17.35 1.50
CA SER A 213 -31.32 -18.69 1.61
C SER A 213 -31.98 -19.07 0.27
N PRO A 214 -32.30 -20.36 0.04
CA PRO A 214 -33.07 -20.77 -1.13
C PRO A 214 -34.42 -20.06 -1.28
N ASN A 215 -34.99 -19.56 -0.19
CA ASN A 215 -36.30 -18.90 -0.15
C ASN A 215 -36.21 -17.36 -0.13
N GLY A 216 -35.01 -16.80 -0.34
CA GLY A 216 -34.77 -15.36 -0.28
C GLY A 216 -33.87 -14.95 0.89
N LEU A 217 -34.08 -13.75 1.43
CA LEU A 217 -33.27 -13.21 2.53
C LEU A 217 -33.91 -13.55 3.88
N GLU A 218 -33.18 -14.28 4.73
CA GLU A 218 -33.58 -14.62 6.10
C GLU A 218 -32.86 -13.72 7.11
N ASP A 219 -33.54 -13.34 8.18
CA ASP A 219 -32.91 -12.60 9.28
C ASP A 219 -31.86 -13.48 9.99
N THR A 220 -30.77 -12.85 10.42
CA THR A 220 -29.68 -13.53 11.13
C THR A 220 -29.13 -12.65 12.24
N GLU A 221 -28.69 -13.26 13.33
CA GLU A 221 -28.01 -12.54 14.43
C GLU A 221 -26.48 -12.51 14.26
N ILE A 222 -25.96 -13.14 13.21
CA ILE A 222 -24.53 -13.28 12.96
C ILE A 222 -24.20 -12.68 11.58
N MET A 223 -23.24 -11.76 11.59
CA MET A 223 -22.58 -11.23 10.40
C MET A 223 -21.29 -12.02 10.16
N ALA A 224 -21.33 -12.96 9.20
CA ALA A 224 -20.19 -13.78 8.82
C ALA A 224 -19.50 -13.21 7.56
N PHE A 225 -18.19 -13.08 7.63
CA PHE A 225 -17.31 -12.66 6.54
C PHE A 225 -16.45 -13.84 6.10
N ASP A 226 -16.86 -14.46 5.00
CA ASP A 226 -16.10 -15.48 4.28
C ASP A 226 -16.08 -15.11 2.80
N GLY A 227 -14.91 -14.69 2.31
CA GLY A 227 -14.77 -14.17 0.96
C GLY A 227 -15.29 -12.73 0.79
N LEU A 228 -16.12 -12.50 -0.23
CA LEU A 228 -16.64 -11.18 -0.60
C LEU A 228 -18.06 -11.02 -0.06
N CYS A 229 -18.28 -9.95 0.70
CA CYS A 229 -19.60 -9.57 1.22
C CYS A 229 -19.96 -8.15 0.78
N HIS A 230 -21.23 -7.90 0.49
CA HIS A 230 -21.74 -6.57 0.14
C HIS A 230 -22.57 -5.99 1.29
N LEU A 231 -22.18 -4.81 1.77
CA LEU A 231 -22.98 -4.02 2.71
C LEU A 231 -23.78 -2.98 1.92
N ILE A 232 -25.07 -3.22 1.74
CA ILE A 232 -25.96 -2.37 0.95
C ILE A 232 -26.74 -1.45 1.90
N GLY A 233 -26.79 -0.15 1.59
CA GLY A 233 -27.59 0.80 2.35
C GLY A 233 -27.51 2.21 1.77
N LEU A 234 -28.52 3.03 2.06
CA LEU A 234 -28.55 4.44 1.66
C LEU A 234 -27.40 5.23 2.31
N PRO A 235 -26.97 6.37 1.74
CA PRO A 235 -26.07 7.30 2.41
C PRO A 235 -26.64 7.71 3.78
N GLY A 236 -25.78 7.80 4.80
CA GLY A 236 -26.17 8.22 6.15
C GLY A 236 -26.81 7.14 7.04
N VAL A 237 -27.06 5.92 6.54
CA VAL A 237 -27.74 4.86 7.33
C VAL A 237 -26.87 4.18 8.41
N GLY A 238 -25.63 4.65 8.62
CA GLY A 238 -24.73 4.12 9.66
C GLY A 238 -23.72 3.06 9.22
N LYS A 239 -23.50 2.86 7.91
CA LYS A 239 -22.47 1.92 7.38
C LYS A 239 -21.08 2.20 7.97
N SER A 240 -20.64 3.45 7.94
CA SER A 240 -19.33 3.84 8.49
C SER A 240 -19.27 3.67 10.00
N SER A 241 -20.39 3.83 10.73
CA SER A 241 -20.46 3.53 12.17
C SER A 241 -20.24 2.05 12.45
N LEU A 242 -20.89 1.17 11.68
CA LEU A 242 -20.67 -0.27 11.76
C LEU A 242 -19.21 -0.63 11.47
N MET A 243 -18.61 -0.06 10.43
CA MET A 243 -17.19 -0.28 10.10
C MET A 243 -16.26 0.12 11.25
N LYS A 244 -16.53 1.23 11.94
CA LYS A 244 -15.76 1.69 13.11
C LYS A 244 -15.88 0.73 14.29
N ILE A 245 -17.10 0.29 14.63
CA ILE A 245 -17.33 -0.71 15.67
C ILE A 245 -16.55 -1.99 15.37
N ILE A 246 -16.62 -2.50 14.13
CA ILE A 246 -15.85 -3.67 13.70
C ILE A 246 -14.34 -3.43 13.83
N CYS A 247 -13.83 -2.27 13.40
CA CYS A 247 -12.41 -1.95 13.53
C CYS A 247 -11.94 -1.96 14.98
N ILE A 248 -12.72 -1.38 15.90
CA ILE A 248 -12.42 -1.35 17.33
C ILE A 248 -12.35 -2.78 17.88
N ILE A 249 -13.35 -3.61 17.60
CA ILE A 249 -13.38 -5.02 18.03
C ILE A 249 -12.16 -5.78 17.48
N MET A 250 -11.86 -5.61 16.19
CA MET A 250 -10.73 -6.27 15.56
C MET A 250 -9.41 -5.82 16.18
N ALA A 251 -9.25 -4.53 16.43
CA ALA A 251 -8.04 -4.00 17.05
C ALA A 251 -7.83 -4.56 18.47
N LEU A 252 -8.89 -4.61 19.28
CA LEU A 252 -8.87 -5.20 20.63
C LEU A 252 -8.57 -6.71 20.60
N ARG A 253 -8.90 -7.41 19.51
CA ARG A 253 -8.56 -8.82 19.29
C ARG A 253 -7.16 -9.04 18.70
N GLY A 254 -6.38 -7.98 18.47
CA GLY A 254 -5.08 -8.06 17.77
C GLY A 254 -5.21 -8.51 16.30
N GLN A 255 -6.40 -8.35 15.72
CA GLN A 255 -6.70 -8.63 14.31
C GLN A 255 -6.45 -7.38 13.46
N ARG A 256 -6.17 -7.58 12.17
CA ARG A 256 -5.77 -6.51 11.26
C ARG A 256 -6.87 -6.21 10.25
N ALA A 257 -7.26 -4.94 10.15
CA ALA A 257 -8.28 -4.49 9.21
C ALA A 257 -7.79 -3.30 8.38
N LEU A 258 -8.18 -3.27 7.11
CA LEU A 258 -8.01 -2.13 6.23
C LEU A 258 -9.38 -1.54 5.94
N VAL A 259 -9.50 -0.22 6.03
CA VAL A 259 -10.68 0.52 5.56
C VAL A 259 -10.26 1.48 4.46
N THR A 260 -10.88 1.37 3.28
CA THR A 260 -10.72 2.39 2.25
C THR A 260 -11.83 3.42 2.32
N VAL A 261 -11.45 4.69 2.26
CA VAL A 261 -12.38 5.82 2.36
C VAL A 261 -12.19 6.81 1.20
N PRO A 262 -13.19 7.66 0.90
CA PRO A 262 -13.18 8.52 -0.29
C PRO A 262 -12.11 9.60 -0.25
N SER A 263 -11.69 10.03 0.94
CA SER A 263 -10.69 11.08 1.07
C SER A 263 -9.71 10.83 2.21
N VAL A 264 -8.56 11.49 2.13
CA VAL A 264 -7.54 11.47 3.17
C VAL A 264 -8.02 12.16 4.46
N ARG A 265 -8.93 13.13 4.35
CA ARG A 265 -9.59 13.77 5.49
C ARG A 265 -10.46 12.77 6.24
N ASP A 266 -11.23 11.97 5.51
CA ASP A 266 -12.07 10.92 6.12
C ASP A 266 -11.20 9.85 6.78
N ALA A 267 -10.04 9.53 6.19
CA ALA A 267 -9.10 8.58 6.77
C ALA A 267 -8.55 9.08 8.11
N ARG A 268 -8.19 10.37 8.18
CA ARG A 268 -7.71 11.03 9.41
C ARG A 268 -8.76 10.96 10.51
N LYS A 269 -10.00 11.38 10.22
CA LYS A 269 -11.11 11.35 11.18
C LYS A 269 -11.43 9.93 11.64
N PHE A 270 -11.41 8.96 10.73
CA PHE A 270 -11.65 7.57 11.07
C PHE A 270 -10.57 7.01 12.01
N VAL A 271 -9.30 7.27 11.72
CA VAL A 271 -8.18 6.89 12.61
C VAL A 271 -8.34 7.53 13.97
N GLU A 272 -8.58 8.83 14.02
CA GLU A 272 -8.77 9.60 15.25
C GLU A 272 -9.88 9.01 16.12
N GLU A 273 -11.06 8.74 15.55
CA GLU A 273 -12.17 8.13 16.27
C GLU A 273 -11.85 6.71 16.74
N VAL A 274 -11.27 5.86 15.88
CA VAL A 274 -10.95 4.46 16.25
C VAL A 274 -9.91 4.42 17.37
N GLU A 275 -8.85 5.24 17.29
CA GLU A 275 -7.86 5.30 18.36
C GLU A 275 -8.47 5.84 19.65
N PHE A 276 -9.26 6.90 19.57
CA PHE A 276 -9.94 7.47 20.73
C PHE A 276 -10.77 6.41 21.47
N TYR A 277 -11.72 5.76 20.78
CA TYR A 277 -12.57 4.77 21.43
C TYR A 277 -11.77 3.54 21.86
N ALA A 278 -10.88 3.02 21.03
CA ALA A 278 -10.11 1.85 21.42
C ALA A 278 -9.26 2.10 22.68
N GLN A 279 -8.64 3.29 22.82
CA GLN A 279 -7.89 3.68 24.02
C GLN A 279 -8.76 3.76 25.27
N GLN A 280 -9.99 4.26 25.16
CA GLN A 280 -10.92 4.33 26.30
C GLN A 280 -11.47 2.96 26.71
N LEU A 281 -11.51 2.00 25.78
CA LEU A 281 -12.08 0.66 26.00
C LEU A 281 -11.04 -0.39 26.42
N ILE A 282 -9.75 -0.08 26.35
CA ILE A 282 -8.68 -0.97 26.82
C ILE A 282 -8.70 -1.03 28.35
N ALA A 283 -8.97 -2.22 28.89
CA ALA A 283 -8.98 -2.47 30.32
C ALA A 283 -7.59 -2.86 30.83
N SER A 284 -6.80 -1.88 31.29
CA SER A 284 -5.68 -2.03 32.26
C SER A 284 -4.53 -3.00 31.93
N ASP A 285 -4.59 -3.77 30.85
CA ASP A 285 -3.69 -4.87 30.48
C ASP A 285 -2.54 -4.42 29.56
N GLY A 286 -2.45 -3.12 29.29
CA GLY A 286 -1.34 -2.50 28.57
C GLY A 286 -1.35 -2.76 27.06
N HIS A 287 -2.39 -3.38 26.52
CA HIS A 287 -2.49 -3.59 25.07
C HIS A 287 -2.85 -2.28 24.37
N ARG A 288 -1.87 -1.62 23.74
CA ARG A 288 -2.14 -0.41 22.95
C ARG A 288 -2.68 -0.78 21.57
N VAL A 289 -3.86 -0.25 21.26
CA VAL A 289 -4.43 -0.26 19.91
C VAL A 289 -3.87 0.93 19.13
N TYR A 290 -3.44 0.65 17.91
CA TYR A 290 -2.90 1.64 16.99
C TYR A 290 -3.67 1.60 15.67
N ALA A 291 -4.11 2.77 15.20
CA ALA A 291 -4.63 2.94 13.87
C ALA A 291 -3.78 3.96 13.11
N ALA A 292 -3.57 3.75 11.82
CA ALA A 292 -2.66 4.60 11.05
C ALA A 292 -3.22 4.95 9.68
N VAL A 293 -2.93 6.17 9.24
CA VAL A 293 -3.35 6.65 7.93
C VAL A 293 -2.42 6.09 6.85
N LEU A 294 -3.00 5.32 5.94
CA LEU A 294 -2.36 4.91 4.71
C LEU A 294 -2.47 6.04 3.66
N SER A 295 -1.37 6.77 3.48
CA SER A 295 -1.29 7.88 2.53
C SER A 295 -0.23 7.66 1.45
N GLY A 296 -0.45 8.29 0.30
CA GLY A 296 0.50 8.30 -0.80
C GLY A 296 1.83 8.95 -0.39
N GLN A 297 2.93 8.23 -0.60
CA GLN A 297 4.26 8.68 -0.14
C GLN A 297 4.95 9.68 -1.09
N SER A 298 4.30 10.05 -2.20
CA SER A 298 4.87 10.99 -3.17
C SER A 298 4.80 12.42 -2.66
N PHE A 299 5.81 13.22 -2.99
CA PHE A 299 5.85 14.63 -2.58
C PHE A 299 4.64 15.44 -3.05
N PRO A 300 4.17 15.35 -4.33
CA PRO A 300 2.98 16.08 -4.76
C PRO A 300 1.72 15.72 -3.97
N SER A 301 1.54 14.44 -3.61
CA SER A 301 0.42 13.99 -2.78
C SER A 301 0.52 14.59 -1.38
N ARG A 302 1.69 14.45 -0.73
CA ARG A 302 1.94 14.99 0.62
C ARG A 302 1.73 16.49 0.67
N PHE A 303 2.29 17.23 -0.28
CA PHE A 303 2.15 18.69 -0.36
C PHE A 303 0.69 19.13 -0.51
N ARG A 304 -0.10 18.42 -1.33
CA ARG A 304 -1.54 18.65 -1.46
C ARG A 304 -2.27 18.41 -0.13
N HIS A 305 -1.99 17.30 0.55
CA HIS A 305 -2.63 16.98 1.82
C HIS A 305 -2.23 17.94 2.94
N SER A 306 -0.96 18.33 3.03
CA SER A 306 -0.54 19.37 3.98
C SER A 306 -1.24 20.70 3.72
N GLY A 307 -1.48 21.06 2.45
CA GLY A 307 -2.27 22.23 2.09
C GLY A 307 -3.74 22.13 2.53
N GLN A 308 -4.36 20.95 2.38
CA GLN A 308 -5.73 20.70 2.85
C GLN A 308 -5.84 20.80 4.39
N ILE A 309 -4.83 20.32 5.12
CA ILE A 309 -4.77 20.45 6.58
C ILE A 309 -4.57 21.91 6.98
N ALA A 310 -3.71 22.66 6.27
CA ALA A 310 -3.54 24.09 6.50
C ALA A 310 -4.86 24.86 6.32
N GLN A 311 -5.68 24.48 5.35
CA GLN A 311 -7.02 25.05 5.17
C GLN A 311 -7.96 24.72 6.35
N GLU A 312 -7.85 23.53 6.94
CA GLU A 312 -8.59 23.18 8.17
C GLU A 312 -8.19 24.04 9.34
N PHE A 313 -6.89 24.27 9.54
CA PHE A 313 -6.39 25.17 10.59
C PHE A 313 -6.92 26.59 10.41
N VAL A 314 -6.91 27.13 9.18
CA VAL A 314 -7.40 28.49 8.93
C VAL A 314 -8.91 28.63 9.15
N ALA A 315 -9.67 27.55 8.95
CA ALA A 315 -11.11 27.54 9.18
C ALA A 315 -11.50 27.50 10.68
N ASP A 316 -10.54 27.25 11.57
CA ASP A 316 -10.75 27.31 13.02
C ASP A 316 -11.02 28.76 13.50
N ALA A 317 -11.81 28.89 14.56
CA ALA A 317 -12.22 30.19 15.10
C ALA A 317 -11.03 31.08 15.53
N ASN A 318 -9.89 30.48 15.90
CA ASN A 318 -8.65 31.19 16.25
C ASN A 318 -7.64 31.24 15.10
N GLY A 319 -8.08 31.00 13.85
CA GLY A 319 -7.21 30.94 12.68
C GLY A 319 -6.12 29.88 12.79
N GLY A 320 -6.36 28.83 13.59
CA GLY A 320 -5.45 27.71 13.77
C GLY A 320 -4.33 27.95 14.78
N PHE A 321 -4.36 29.06 15.53
CA PHE A 321 -3.37 29.30 16.58
C PHE A 321 -3.44 28.22 17.67
N ALA A 322 -2.29 27.62 17.97
CA ALA A 322 -2.15 26.52 18.94
C ALA A 322 -3.04 25.30 18.69
N LEU A 323 -3.61 25.17 17.48
CA LEU A 323 -4.39 24.01 17.09
C LEU A 323 -3.43 22.93 16.59
N SER A 324 -3.56 21.72 17.13
CA SER A 324 -2.94 20.51 16.59
C SER A 324 -4.04 19.57 16.15
N LEU A 325 -3.97 19.07 14.92
CA LEU A 325 -4.90 18.09 14.40
C LEU A 325 -4.29 16.69 14.55
N PRO A 326 -5.03 15.70 15.09
CA PRO A 326 -4.55 14.32 15.14
C PRO A 326 -4.11 13.83 13.76
N ALA A 327 -2.98 13.12 13.73
CA ALA A 327 -2.29 12.65 12.53
C ALA A 327 -1.82 13.75 11.55
N ALA A 328 -1.69 15.02 11.96
CA ALA A 328 -1.04 16.05 11.13
C ALA A 328 0.43 15.70 10.79
N ASP A 329 1.14 15.06 11.72
CA ASP A 329 2.53 14.63 11.57
C ASP A 329 2.72 13.61 10.43
N ASP A 330 1.68 12.87 10.05
CA ASP A 330 1.70 11.91 8.95
C ASP A 330 2.01 12.55 7.58
N TYR A 331 1.82 13.87 7.47
CA TYR A 331 1.99 14.66 6.25
C TYR A 331 3.26 15.50 6.25
N GLY A 332 4.21 15.20 7.14
CA GLY A 332 5.54 15.82 7.15
C GLY A 332 6.17 15.84 5.74
N THR A 333 6.61 17.03 5.31
CA THR A 333 7.23 17.25 3.98
C THR A 333 8.73 17.53 4.06
N THR A 334 9.28 17.63 5.27
CA THR A 334 10.67 18.04 5.50
C THR A 334 11.56 16.83 5.75
N CYS A 335 12.68 16.75 5.02
CA CYS A 335 13.73 15.77 5.30
C CYS A 335 14.59 16.25 6.48
N VAL A 336 14.72 15.41 7.51
CA VAL A 336 15.52 15.70 8.71
C VAL A 336 17.00 15.92 8.39
N LEU A 337 17.54 15.26 7.35
CA LEU A 337 18.94 15.40 6.94
C LEU A 337 19.32 16.81 6.48
N ARG A 338 18.34 17.65 6.14
CA ARG A 338 18.58 19.06 5.79
C ARG A 338 19.28 19.83 6.92
N GLY A 339 18.94 19.51 8.18
CA GLY A 339 19.57 20.13 9.35
C GLY A 339 21.03 19.75 9.54
N PHE A 340 21.51 18.74 8.81
CA PHE A 340 22.86 18.19 8.92
C PHE A 340 23.74 18.50 7.69
N VAL A 341 23.27 19.34 6.77
CA VAL A 341 24.05 19.74 5.59
C VAL A 341 25.25 20.59 6.01
N VAL A 342 26.45 20.18 5.60
CA VAL A 342 27.73 20.81 6.01
C VAL A 342 28.13 21.93 5.06
N ASN A 343 27.91 21.77 3.75
CA ASN A 343 28.26 22.77 2.76
C ASN A 343 27.17 23.86 2.66
N ARG A 344 27.56 25.14 2.78
CA ARG A 344 26.61 26.28 2.80
C ARG A 344 25.87 26.52 1.48
N ASN A 345 26.18 25.80 0.39
CA ASN A 345 25.37 25.76 -0.84
C ASN A 345 24.12 24.89 -0.63
N ASN A 346 23.30 25.27 0.34
CA ASN A 346 22.07 24.59 0.75
C ASN A 346 20.93 24.73 -0.29
N ARG A 347 21.19 25.39 -1.43
CA ARG A 347 20.24 25.59 -2.53
C ARG A 347 19.96 24.31 -3.32
N GLU A 348 20.84 23.32 -3.24
CA GLU A 348 20.73 22.07 -4.01
C GLU A 348 20.05 20.93 -3.23
N PHE A 349 19.88 21.05 -1.90
CA PHE A 349 19.16 20.06 -1.11
C PHE A 349 17.65 20.28 -1.24
N PHE A 350 17.02 19.62 -2.22
CA PHE A 350 15.57 19.70 -2.41
C PHE A 350 14.84 18.86 -1.36
N PRO A 351 14.13 19.48 -0.39
CA PRO A 351 13.41 18.73 0.65
C PRO A 351 12.31 17.83 0.06
N SER A 352 11.85 18.18 -1.15
CA SER A 352 10.81 17.48 -1.89
C SER A 352 11.21 16.10 -2.42
N ARG A 353 12.50 15.77 -2.39
CA ARG A 353 13.02 14.48 -2.85
C ARG A 353 14.05 13.98 -1.84
N PRO A 354 13.60 13.45 -0.69
CA PRO A 354 14.52 13.01 0.34
C PRO A 354 15.39 11.85 -0.19
N PRO A 355 16.69 11.82 0.13
CA PRO A 355 17.65 10.88 -0.45
C PRO A 355 17.61 9.49 0.22
N CYS A 356 16.42 8.97 0.47
CA CYS A 356 16.21 7.82 1.36
C CYS A 356 16.90 6.52 0.92
N ARG A 357 17.33 6.45 -0.35
CA ARG A 357 17.94 5.28 -1.02
C ARG A 357 19.14 5.67 -1.89
N SER A 358 19.71 6.83 -1.68
CA SER A 358 20.78 7.39 -2.52
C SER A 358 21.80 8.14 -1.66
N ILE A 359 22.10 7.58 -0.49
CA ILE A 359 23.20 8.06 0.36
C ILE A 359 24.45 7.31 -0.08
N HIS A 360 25.55 8.01 -0.25
CA HIS A 360 26.85 7.44 -0.57
C HIS A 360 27.86 7.77 0.54
N CYS A 361 28.86 6.90 0.69
CA CYS A 361 30.05 7.21 1.47
C CYS A 361 31.28 6.56 0.84
N ASP A 362 32.47 7.12 1.11
CA ASP A 362 33.71 6.65 0.50
C ASP A 362 34.11 5.23 0.91
N GLU A 363 33.71 4.83 2.12
CA GLU A 363 33.96 3.49 2.68
C GLU A 363 33.17 2.39 1.95
N HIS A 364 32.07 2.72 1.26
CA HIS A 364 31.20 1.77 0.57
C HIS A 364 31.28 1.95 -0.95
N ARG A 365 32.31 1.33 -1.53
CA ARG A 365 32.54 1.27 -2.97
C ARG A 365 32.49 -0.18 -3.46
N THR A 366 32.00 -0.36 -4.69
CA THR A 366 32.10 -1.63 -5.40
C THR A 366 33.58 -2.00 -5.63
N THR A 367 33.85 -3.27 -5.97
CA THR A 367 35.19 -3.73 -6.39
C THR A 367 35.75 -2.93 -7.57
N THR A 368 34.88 -2.31 -8.38
CA THR A 368 35.25 -1.41 -9.50
C THR A 368 35.49 0.04 -9.08
N GLY A 369 35.49 0.35 -7.77
CA GLY A 369 35.71 1.68 -7.22
C GLY A 369 34.49 2.62 -7.27
N ARG A 370 33.35 2.19 -7.80
CA ARG A 370 32.12 2.99 -7.90
C ARG A 370 31.39 3.09 -6.56
N LEU A 371 30.83 4.26 -6.25
CA LEU A 371 29.96 4.49 -5.09
C LEU A 371 28.72 3.57 -5.13
N VAL A 372 28.33 3.08 -3.95
CA VAL A 372 27.14 2.23 -3.75
C VAL A 372 26.01 3.05 -3.13
N ASP A 373 24.78 2.85 -3.60
CA ASP A 373 23.57 3.43 -3.00
C ASP A 373 23.26 2.76 -1.65
N LEU A 374 23.22 3.56 -0.59
CA LEU A 374 22.86 3.14 0.77
C LEU A 374 21.51 3.72 1.20
N MET A 375 20.87 3.04 2.14
CA MET A 375 19.63 3.48 2.77
C MET A 375 19.88 4.52 3.84
N CYS A 376 18.94 5.47 3.94
CA CYS A 376 18.95 6.48 4.98
C CYS A 376 18.79 5.85 6.38
N PRO A 377 19.74 6.07 7.32
CA PRO A 377 19.70 5.44 8.63
C PRO A 377 18.67 6.08 9.56
N VAL A 378 18.35 7.36 9.37
CA VAL A 378 17.44 8.10 10.25
C VAL A 378 15.95 7.84 9.98
N PHE A 379 15.61 6.80 9.22
CA PHE A 379 14.23 6.48 8.86
C PHE A 379 13.31 6.41 10.09
N THR A 380 13.76 5.76 11.17
CA THR A 380 12.98 5.57 12.41
C THR A 380 12.72 6.84 13.20
N ARG A 381 13.33 7.96 12.81
CA ARG A 381 13.13 9.31 13.38
C ARG A 381 12.73 10.33 12.31
N CYS A 382 12.36 9.87 11.12
CA CYS A 382 12.09 10.73 9.99
C CYS A 382 10.61 11.10 9.92
N GLU A 383 10.31 12.39 10.09
CA GLU A 383 8.93 12.91 9.97
C GLU A 383 8.35 12.75 8.56
N PHE A 384 9.19 12.84 7.53
CA PHE A 384 8.76 12.51 6.16
C PHE A 384 8.20 11.08 6.04
N HIS A 385 8.68 10.15 6.87
CA HIS A 385 8.23 8.76 6.91
C HIS A 385 7.33 8.44 8.11
N HIS A 386 6.83 9.44 8.86
CA HIS A 386 6.00 9.23 10.05
C HIS A 386 4.84 8.27 9.77
N ALA A 387 3.96 8.59 8.81
CA ALA A 387 2.84 7.73 8.42
C ALA A 387 3.27 6.28 8.11
N ALA A 388 4.34 6.10 7.34
CA ALA A 388 4.81 4.78 6.97
C ALA A 388 5.39 3.98 8.14
N ARG A 389 5.93 4.66 9.17
CA ARG A 389 6.34 4.03 10.42
C ARG A 389 5.13 3.59 11.23
N GLN A 390 4.11 4.44 11.37
CA GLN A 390 2.89 4.10 12.11
C GLN A 390 2.21 2.83 11.57
N LEU A 391 2.21 2.64 10.24
CA LEU A 391 1.66 1.44 9.59
C LEU A 391 2.33 0.12 10.04
N THR A 392 3.59 0.14 10.50
CA THR A 392 4.30 -1.08 10.95
C THR A 392 3.76 -1.62 12.27
N GLU A 393 3.20 -0.74 13.11
CA GLU A 393 2.68 -1.08 14.43
C GLU A 393 1.15 -1.16 14.45
N ALA A 394 0.48 -0.38 13.59
CA ALA A 394 -0.97 -0.30 13.52
C ALA A 394 -1.67 -1.62 13.15
N GLN A 395 -2.71 -1.97 13.89
CA GLN A 395 -3.64 -3.05 13.57
C GLN A 395 -4.65 -2.60 12.50
N ILE A 396 -5.07 -1.35 12.57
CA ILE A 396 -6.08 -0.79 11.67
C ILE A 396 -5.41 0.19 10.71
N TRP A 397 -5.52 -0.07 9.41
CA TRP A 397 -5.08 0.85 8.38
C TRP A 397 -6.30 1.54 7.78
N VAL A 398 -6.22 2.85 7.58
CA VAL A 398 -7.28 3.59 6.90
C VAL A 398 -6.69 4.50 5.84
N GLY A 399 -7.20 4.48 4.62
CA GLY A 399 -6.67 5.34 3.58
C GLY A 399 -7.50 5.36 2.31
N HIS A 400 -7.13 6.23 1.38
CA HIS A 400 -7.73 6.21 0.06
C HIS A 400 -7.22 5.00 -0.75
N PHE A 401 -8.07 4.42 -1.60
CA PHE A 401 -7.72 3.21 -2.37
C PHE A 401 -6.42 3.38 -3.18
N SER A 402 -6.19 4.54 -3.80
CA SER A 402 -4.97 4.81 -4.57
C SER A 402 -3.67 4.71 -3.76
N ALA A 403 -3.72 4.91 -2.44
CA ALA A 403 -2.54 4.77 -1.58
C ALA A 403 -2.07 3.31 -1.48
N LEU A 404 -2.97 2.33 -1.64
CA LEU A 404 -2.65 0.90 -1.65
C LEU A 404 -1.75 0.50 -2.82
N LEU A 405 -1.85 1.24 -3.94
CA LEU A 405 -1.04 1.00 -5.13
C LEU A 405 0.40 1.48 -4.97
N SER A 406 0.67 2.30 -3.94
CA SER A 406 2.00 2.83 -3.69
C SER A 406 2.96 1.79 -3.10
N MET A 407 4.25 1.98 -3.37
CA MET A 407 5.33 1.15 -2.85
C MET A 407 5.53 1.42 -1.36
N ALA A 408 5.61 0.34 -0.56
CA ALA A 408 6.06 0.49 0.81
C ALA A 408 7.57 0.86 0.86
N PRO A 409 8.02 1.63 1.86
CA PRO A 409 9.44 1.90 2.04
C PRO A 409 10.25 0.61 2.14
N ARG A 410 11.44 0.60 1.52
CA ARG A 410 12.35 -0.56 1.61
C ARG A 410 12.83 -0.80 3.04
N GLN A 411 12.87 0.27 3.84
CA GLN A 411 13.21 0.26 5.25
C GLN A 411 12.33 -0.66 6.08
N THR A 412 11.05 -0.79 5.75
CA THR A 412 10.10 -1.59 6.54
C THR A 412 9.79 -2.93 5.89
N SER A 413 9.99 -3.07 4.59
CA SER A 413 9.64 -4.29 3.87
C SER A 413 10.82 -5.22 3.57
N GLY A 414 12.06 -4.70 3.56
CA GLY A 414 13.25 -5.41 3.07
C GLY A 414 13.17 -5.84 1.60
N ARG A 415 12.09 -5.49 0.91
CA ARG A 415 11.66 -6.08 -0.36
C ARG A 415 10.93 -5.05 -1.20
N ARG A 416 10.80 -5.27 -2.50
CA ARG A 416 9.92 -4.44 -3.34
C ARG A 416 8.48 -4.94 -3.23
N ILE A 417 7.70 -4.36 -2.32
CA ILE A 417 6.27 -4.70 -2.12
C ILE A 417 5.37 -3.45 -2.06
N THR A 418 4.20 -3.52 -2.66
CA THR A 418 3.15 -2.49 -2.54
C THR A 418 2.25 -2.74 -1.34
N TYR A 419 1.60 -1.70 -0.83
CA TYR A 419 0.71 -1.86 0.33
C TYR A 419 -0.46 -2.81 0.06
N ILE A 420 -1.00 -2.85 -1.17
CA ILE A 420 -2.04 -3.82 -1.53
C ILE A 420 -1.54 -5.27 -1.40
N GLU A 421 -0.27 -5.54 -1.68
CA GLU A 421 0.32 -6.87 -1.53
C GLU A 421 0.55 -7.22 -0.06
N VAL A 422 0.94 -6.23 0.77
CA VAL A 422 1.05 -6.39 2.22
C VAL A 422 -0.32 -6.73 2.82
N VAL A 423 -1.34 -5.96 2.46
CA VAL A 423 -2.73 -6.17 2.89
C VAL A 423 -3.21 -7.56 2.46
N ALA A 424 -3.00 -7.91 1.19
CA ALA A 424 -3.37 -9.21 0.65
C ALA A 424 -2.62 -10.40 1.29
N GLN A 425 -1.56 -10.16 2.06
CA GLN A 425 -0.79 -11.18 2.77
C GLN A 425 -1.04 -11.22 4.28
N ALA A 426 -1.32 -10.08 4.91
CA ALA A 426 -1.28 -9.97 6.37
C ALA A 426 -2.60 -9.55 7.04
N PHE A 427 -3.59 -9.07 6.28
CA PHE A 427 -4.83 -8.53 6.83
C PHE A 427 -5.93 -9.59 6.90
N ASP A 428 -6.80 -9.45 7.91
CA ASP A 428 -7.92 -10.36 8.20
C ASP A 428 -9.22 -9.86 7.53
N LEU A 429 -9.43 -8.54 7.50
CA LEU A 429 -10.59 -7.90 6.88
C LEU A 429 -10.18 -6.70 6.03
N VAL A 430 -10.82 -6.54 4.87
CA VAL A 430 -10.72 -5.35 4.04
C VAL A 430 -12.13 -4.82 3.79
N MET A 431 -12.40 -3.62 4.28
CA MET A 431 -13.66 -2.90 4.08
C MET A 431 -13.44 -1.79 3.06
N ILE A 432 -14.29 -1.74 2.04
CA ILE A 432 -14.21 -0.75 0.97
C ILE A 432 -15.45 0.14 1.07
N ASP A 433 -15.28 1.38 1.52
CA ASP A 433 -16.32 2.41 1.44
C ASP A 433 -16.37 3.01 0.02
N GLU A 434 -17.57 3.35 -0.43
CA GLU A 434 -17.84 3.83 -1.81
C GLU A 434 -17.17 2.94 -2.89
N ALA A 435 -17.51 1.64 -2.86
CA ALA A 435 -16.90 0.62 -3.71
C ALA A 435 -17.08 0.87 -5.22
N ASP A 436 -18.14 1.58 -5.61
CA ASP A 436 -18.38 2.06 -6.97
C ASP A 436 -17.31 3.05 -7.43
N THR A 437 -16.90 3.98 -6.57
CA THR A 437 -15.80 4.92 -6.83
C THR A 437 -14.47 4.16 -7.00
N VAL A 438 -14.23 3.14 -6.18
CA VAL A 438 -13.05 2.29 -6.29
C VAL A 438 -13.04 1.50 -7.60
N GLN A 439 -14.19 1.00 -8.06
CA GLN A 439 -14.29 0.34 -9.36
C GLN A 439 -13.89 1.28 -10.50
N ALA A 440 -14.27 2.56 -10.45
CA ALA A 440 -13.83 3.53 -11.45
C ALA A 440 -12.29 3.66 -11.50
N TYR A 441 -11.60 3.64 -10.35
CA TYR A 441 -10.12 3.66 -10.30
C TYR A 441 -9.44 2.42 -10.86
N LEU A 442 -10.16 1.31 -11.03
CA LEU A 442 -9.63 0.06 -11.59
C LEU A 442 -9.97 -0.11 -13.08
N VAL A 443 -10.93 0.66 -13.59
CA VAL A 443 -11.37 0.61 -14.99
C VAL A 443 -10.64 1.66 -15.84
N PHE A 444 -10.21 2.78 -15.24
CA PHE A 444 -9.38 3.83 -15.86
C PHE A 444 -7.90 3.71 -15.47
#